data_AF-A0A2J4PFK3-F1
#
_entry.id   AF-A0A2J4PFK3-F1
#
_cell.length_a   1.000
_cell.length_b   1.000
_cell.length_c   1.000
_cell.angle_alpha   90.00
_cell.angle_beta   90.00
_cell.angle_gamma   90.00
#
_symmetry.space_group_name_H-M   'P 1'
#
loop_
_entity.id
_entity.type
_entity.pdbx_description
1 polymer ?
#
loop_
_entity_poly.entity_id
_entity_poly.type
_entity_poly.pdbx_seq_one_letter_code
_entity_poly.pdbx_strand_id
1 'polypeptide(L)'
;MRNDRSFIELRARERARTLLDDGSYRELLDPFDGIMSPWLGAQGIVPQSDDGMVVAKGTINGQPAVVIAIEGTFQGGSMGEVSGAKMAAALELAAEDNRNGIPT
;
A
#
# COMPACT_ATOMS: atom_id res chain seq x y z
N MET A 1 -20.38 16.87 -18.82
CA MET A 1 -19.86 15.58 -18.32
C MET A 1 -18.96 15.88 -17.13
N ARG A 2 -19.22 15.31 -15.95
CA ARG A 2 -18.22 15.33 -14.87
C ARG A 2 -17.01 14.55 -15.38
N ASN A 3 -15.86 15.20 -15.43
CA ASN A 3 -14.59 14.61 -15.88
C ASN A 3 -13.88 13.91 -14.69
N ASP A 4 -14.67 13.40 -13.76
CA ASP A 4 -14.18 12.86 -12.49
C ASP A 4 -13.74 11.42 -12.76
N ARG A 5 -12.45 11.15 -12.60
CA ARG A 5 -11.88 9.81 -12.76
C ARG A 5 -12.51 8.88 -11.71
N SER A 6 -13.09 7.77 -12.14
CA SER A 6 -13.77 6.83 -11.23
C SER A 6 -12.77 6.19 -10.26
N PHE A 7 -13.02 6.26 -8.95
CA PHE A 7 -12.11 5.70 -7.94
C PHE A 7 -11.89 4.19 -8.11
N ILE A 8 -12.93 3.45 -8.52
CA ILE A 8 -12.83 2.00 -8.72
C ILE A 8 -11.97 1.64 -9.95
N GLU A 9 -11.82 2.55 -10.91
CA GLU A 9 -10.97 2.34 -12.09
C GLU A 9 -9.48 2.60 -11.80
N LEU A 10 -9.16 3.18 -10.65
CA LEU A 10 -7.78 3.42 -10.21
C LEU A 10 -7.12 2.14 -9.71
N ARG A 11 -5.81 2.02 -9.95
CA ARG A 11 -4.92 1.00 -9.36
C ARG A 11 -4.67 1.28 -7.88
N ALA A 12 -4.18 0.29 -7.13
CA ALA A 12 -3.93 0.44 -5.69
C ALA A 12 -3.05 1.65 -5.37
N ARG A 13 -1.96 1.84 -6.13
CA ARG A 13 -1.04 2.97 -5.98
C ARG A 13 -1.70 4.32 -6.27
N GLU A 14 -2.54 4.38 -7.29
CA GLU A 14 -3.27 5.60 -7.66
C GLU A 14 -4.32 5.95 -6.61
N ARG A 15 -5.04 4.96 -6.07
CA ARG A 15 -5.96 5.15 -4.95
C ARG A 15 -5.24 5.70 -3.73
N ALA A 16 -4.10 5.12 -3.36
CA ALA A 16 -3.30 5.58 -2.23
C ALA A 16 -2.82 7.03 -2.40
N ARG A 17 -2.32 7.39 -3.59
CA ARG A 17 -1.94 8.77 -3.93
C ARG A 17 -3.11 9.74 -3.92
N THR A 18 -4.30 9.29 -4.32
CA THR A 18 -5.50 10.14 -4.39
C THR A 18 -6.12 10.41 -3.02
N LEU A 19 -5.93 9.50 -2.06
CA LEU A 19 -6.45 9.65 -0.69
C LEU A 19 -5.57 10.53 0.20
N LEU A 20 -4.25 10.52 -0.02
CA LEU A 20 -3.30 11.33 0.74
C LEU A 20 -3.26 12.77 0.21
N ASP A 21 -3.00 13.73 1.09
CA ASP A 21 -2.85 15.13 0.73
C ASP A 21 -1.72 15.32 -0.30
N ASP A 22 -1.87 16.27 -1.22
CA ASP A 22 -0.90 16.51 -2.30
C ASP A 22 0.50 16.80 -1.75
N GLY A 23 1.51 16.18 -2.36
CA GLY A 23 2.91 16.25 -1.92
C GLY A 23 3.25 15.48 -0.64
N SER A 24 2.28 14.89 0.07
CA SER A 24 2.56 14.12 1.31
C SER A 24 2.90 12.64 1.08
N TYR A 25 2.59 12.12 -0.12
CA TYR A 25 2.73 10.70 -0.47
C TYR A 25 4.18 10.20 -0.36
N ARG A 26 4.39 9.18 0.48
CA ARG A 26 5.65 8.42 0.56
C ARG A 26 5.37 6.92 0.66
N GLU A 27 5.66 6.19 -0.42
CA GLU A 27 5.56 4.73 -0.44
C GLU A 27 6.65 4.08 0.43
N LEU A 28 6.29 3.02 1.16
CA LEU A 28 7.19 2.18 1.93
C LEU A 28 7.35 0.83 1.23
N LEU A 29 8.58 0.36 1.07
CA LEU A 29 8.89 -0.88 0.35
C LEU A 29 8.24 -0.85 -1.04
N ASP A 30 8.70 0.08 -1.87
CA ASP A 30 8.16 0.31 -3.20
C ASP A 30 8.66 -0.77 -4.18
N PRO A 31 8.17 -0.81 -5.44
CA PRO A 31 8.56 -1.84 -6.40
C PRO A 31 10.06 -1.93 -6.70
N PHE A 32 10.84 -0.86 -6.45
CA PHE A 32 12.27 -0.83 -6.68
C PHE A 32 13.07 -1.45 -5.53
N ASP A 33 12.47 -1.57 -4.34
CA ASP A 33 13.07 -2.32 -3.22
C ASP A 33 13.08 -3.84 -3.48
N GLY A 34 12.21 -4.33 -4.38
CA GLY A 34 12.21 -5.73 -4.85
C GLY A 34 11.83 -6.76 -3.79
N ILE A 35 11.13 -6.35 -2.73
CA ILE A 35 10.62 -7.22 -1.68
C ILE A 35 9.31 -7.86 -2.16
N MET A 36 9.42 -9.05 -2.76
CA MET A 36 8.33 -9.80 -3.40
C MET A 36 8.16 -11.20 -2.80
N SER A 37 7.04 -11.87 -3.05
CA SER A 37 6.81 -13.22 -2.55
C SER A 37 7.91 -14.21 -2.97
N PRO A 38 8.55 -14.92 -2.02
CA PRO A 38 9.54 -15.95 -2.31
C PRO A 38 8.91 -17.27 -2.80
N TRP A 39 7.57 -17.39 -2.71
CA TRP A 39 6.86 -18.66 -2.94
C TRP A 39 6.32 -18.82 -4.35
N LEU A 40 6.09 -17.72 -5.07
CA LEU A 40 5.41 -17.75 -6.38
C LEU A 40 6.30 -18.32 -7.49
N GLY A 41 7.59 -17.93 -7.52
CA GLY A 41 8.53 -18.38 -8.55
C GLY A 41 8.69 -19.90 -8.58
N ALA A 42 8.73 -20.55 -7.41
CA ALA A 42 8.82 -22.02 -7.29
C ALA A 42 7.58 -22.75 -7.85
N GLN A 43 6.43 -22.06 -7.93
CA GLN A 43 5.17 -22.60 -8.47
C GLN A 43 4.98 -22.25 -9.95
N GLY A 44 5.96 -21.59 -10.58
CA GLY A 44 5.83 -21.09 -11.96
C GLY A 44 4.92 -19.88 -12.10
N ILE A 45 4.62 -19.18 -11.00
CA ILE A 45 3.81 -17.95 -11.00
C ILE A 45 4.76 -16.75 -10.99
N VAL A 46 4.52 -15.79 -11.90
CA VAL A 46 5.31 -14.56 -11.98
C VAL A 46 4.97 -13.67 -10.77
N PRO A 47 5.95 -13.34 -9.90
CA PRO A 47 5.72 -12.43 -8.78
C PRO A 47 5.59 -10.97 -9.25
N GLN A 48 4.92 -10.14 -8.46
CA GLN A 48 4.92 -8.68 -8.61
C GLN A 48 5.89 -8.07 -7.60
N SER A 49 6.62 -7.03 -8.01
CA SER A 49 7.76 -6.48 -7.24
C SER A 49 7.40 -5.87 -5.88
N ASP A 50 6.15 -5.51 -5.65
CA ASP A 50 5.61 -5.00 -4.37
C ASP A 50 4.70 -6.00 -3.64
N ASP A 51 4.66 -7.25 -4.13
CA ASP A 51 3.78 -8.35 -3.72
C ASP A 51 2.27 -8.01 -3.75
N GLY A 52 1.86 -7.04 -4.57
CA GLY A 52 0.47 -6.59 -4.68
C GLY A 52 -0.01 -5.77 -3.48
N MET A 53 0.90 -5.29 -2.64
CA MET A 53 0.60 -4.48 -1.47
C MET A 53 1.30 -3.12 -1.53
N VAL A 54 0.52 -2.06 -1.67
CA VAL A 54 1.01 -0.68 -1.56
C VAL A 54 0.80 -0.21 -0.13
N VAL A 55 1.88 0.17 0.55
CA VAL A 55 1.84 0.86 1.84
C VAL A 55 2.44 2.24 1.65
N ALA A 56 1.72 3.29 2.03
CA ALA A 56 2.21 4.66 1.92
C ALA A 56 1.91 5.44 3.21
N LYS A 57 2.90 6.21 3.68
CA LYS A 57 2.68 7.28 4.67
C LYS A 57 2.37 8.59 3.95
N GLY A 58 1.69 9.47 4.64
CA GLY A 58 1.45 10.85 4.22
C GLY A 58 0.59 11.57 5.24
N THR A 59 -0.26 12.48 4.77
CA THR A 59 -1.27 13.12 5.60
C THR A 59 -2.66 13.03 4.99
N ILE A 60 -3.69 13.11 5.83
CA ILE A 60 -5.09 13.32 5.43
C ILE A 60 -5.60 14.50 6.23
N ASN A 61 -6.01 15.58 5.57
CA ASN A 61 -6.37 16.84 6.22
C ASN A 61 -5.27 17.35 7.17
N GLY A 62 -4.01 17.18 6.78
CA GLY A 62 -2.83 17.57 7.56
C GLY A 62 -2.52 16.69 8.78
N GLN A 63 -3.32 15.65 9.06
CA GLN A 63 -3.02 14.67 10.12
C GLN A 63 -2.16 13.54 9.55
N PRO A 64 -1.15 13.04 10.29
CA PRO A 64 -0.39 11.85 9.89
C PRO A 64 -1.32 10.69 9.55
N ALA A 65 -1.01 9.96 8.48
CA ALA A 65 -1.80 8.82 8.06
C ALA A 65 -0.92 7.74 7.42
N VAL A 66 -1.41 6.51 7.48
CA VAL A 66 -0.93 5.39 6.66
C VAL A 66 -2.08 4.87 5.80
N VAL A 67 -1.82 4.66 4.50
CA VAL A 67 -2.75 4.04 3.57
C VAL A 67 -2.18 2.70 3.13
N ILE A 68 -3.00 1.65 3.26
CA ILE A 68 -2.70 0.29 2.85
C ILE A 68 -3.68 -0.06 1.72
N ALA A 69 -3.17 -0.30 0.51
CA ALA A 69 -3.97 -0.55 -0.68
C ALA A 69 -3.54 -1.85 -1.37
N ILE A 70 -4.50 -2.77 -1.51
CA ILE A 70 -4.31 -4.07 -2.16
C ILE A 70 -4.56 -3.94 -3.67
N GLU A 71 -3.63 -4.44 -4.49
CA GLU A 71 -3.77 -4.47 -5.94
C GLU A 71 -4.61 -5.67 -6.38
N GLY A 72 -5.89 -5.41 -6.68
CA GLY A 72 -6.84 -6.46 -7.05
C GLY A 72 -6.49 -7.22 -8.35
N THR A 73 -5.68 -6.64 -9.24
CA THR A 73 -5.27 -7.34 -10.47
C THR A 73 -4.10 -8.30 -10.28
N PHE A 74 -3.43 -8.27 -9.14
CA PHE A 74 -2.42 -9.25 -8.77
C PHE A 74 -3.05 -10.34 -7.92
N GLN A 75 -3.14 -11.57 -8.44
CA GLN A 75 -3.71 -12.72 -7.73
C GLN A 75 -5.10 -12.44 -7.11
N GLY A 76 -5.90 -11.60 -7.75
CA GLY A 76 -7.23 -11.21 -7.25
C GLY A 76 -7.21 -10.37 -5.97
N GLY A 77 -6.06 -9.80 -5.58
CA GLY A 77 -5.87 -9.15 -4.29
C GLY A 77 -5.66 -10.13 -3.13
N SER A 78 -5.28 -11.37 -3.43
CA SER A 78 -4.93 -12.36 -2.40
C SER A 78 -3.69 -11.93 -1.63
N MET A 79 -3.64 -12.31 -0.35
CA MET A 79 -2.55 -11.96 0.55
C MET A 79 -1.59 -13.15 0.74
N GLY A 80 -0.32 -12.93 0.47
CA GLY A 80 0.78 -13.84 0.75
C GLY A 80 1.60 -13.40 1.97
N GLU A 81 2.75 -14.04 2.18
CA GLU A 81 3.63 -13.71 3.31
C GLU A 81 4.09 -12.26 3.30
N VAL A 82 4.65 -11.79 2.18
CA VAL A 82 5.26 -10.45 2.08
C VAL A 82 4.18 -9.36 2.14
N SER A 83 3.12 -9.48 1.34
CA SER A 83 1.97 -8.57 1.37
C SER A 83 1.29 -8.52 2.73
N GLY A 84 1.12 -9.66 3.41
CA GLY A 84 0.58 -9.73 4.76
C GLY A 84 1.49 -9.05 5.79
N ALA A 85 2.79 -9.32 5.74
CA ALA A 85 3.76 -8.68 6.61
C ALA A 85 3.82 -7.16 6.42
N LYS A 86 3.75 -6.66 5.17
CA LYS A 86 3.67 -5.23 4.87
C LYS A 86 2.45 -4.58 5.52
N MET A 87 1.28 -5.21 5.44
CA MET A 87 0.06 -4.72 6.10
C MET A 87 0.21 -4.74 7.63
N ALA A 88 0.63 -5.87 8.19
CA ALA A 88 0.76 -6.04 9.63
C ALA A 88 1.74 -5.02 10.24
N ALA A 89 2.95 -4.91 9.68
CA ALA A 89 3.96 -3.96 10.13
C ALA A 89 3.49 -2.50 10.01
N ALA A 90 2.75 -2.15 8.96
CA ALA A 90 2.20 -0.81 8.81
C ALA A 90 1.20 -0.46 9.93
N LEU A 91 0.34 -1.41 10.32
CA LEU A 91 -0.61 -1.24 11.42
C LEU A 91 0.10 -1.22 12.79
N GLU A 92 1.11 -2.07 12.99
CA GLU A 92 1.93 -2.07 14.20
C GLU A 92 2.64 -0.73 14.40
N LEU A 93 3.26 -0.20 13.35
CA LEU A 93 3.92 1.11 13.36
C LEU A 93 2.93 2.26 13.61
N ALA A 94 1.72 2.20 13.04
CA ALA A 94 0.69 3.20 13.32
C ALA A 94 0.24 3.15 14.80
N ALA A 95 0.13 1.95 15.36
CA ALA A 95 -0.19 1.79 16.77
C ALA A 95 0.95 2.28 17.68
N GLU A 96 2.21 2.09 17.29
CA GLU A 96 3.39 2.64 17.97
C GLU A 96 3.44 4.17 17.90
N ASP A 97 3.20 4.75 16.72
CA ASP A 97 3.07 6.19 16.51
C ASP A 97 2.06 6.78 17.52
N ASN A 98 0.88 6.19 17.66
CA ASN A 98 -0.16 6.62 18.60
C ASN A 98 0.30 6.56 20.07
N ARG A 99 0.99 5.48 20.47
CA ARG A 99 1.55 5.36 21.83
C ARG A 99 2.63 6.42 22.11
N ASN A 100 3.30 6.89 21.07
CA ASN A 100 4.34 7.92 21.13
C ASN A 100 3.79 9.35 20.90
N GLY A 101 2.47 9.53 20.86
CA GLY A 101 1.82 10.84 20.72
C GLY A 101 1.67 11.35 19.29
N ILE A 102 1.91 10.51 18.29
CA ILE A 102 1.68 10.81 16.87
C ILE A 102 0.34 10.16 16.47
N PRO A 103 -0.70 10.93 16.13
CA PRO A 103 -2.03 10.39 15.85
C PRO A 103 -2.13 9.87 14.40
N THR A 104 -1.30 8.88 14.06
CA THR A 104 -1.29 8.20 12.75
C THR A 104 -2.49 7.29 12.57
#